data_AF-A0A939YRR3-F1
#
_entry.id   AF-A0A939YRR3-F1
#
_cell.length_a   1.000
_cell.length_b   1.000
_cell.length_c   1.000
_cell.angle_alpha   90.00
_cell.angle_beta   90.00
_cell.angle_gamma   90.00
#
_symmetry.space_group_name_H-M   'P 1'
#
loop_
_entity.id
_entity.type
_entity.pdbx_description
1 polymer ?
#
loop_
_entity_poly.entity_id
_entity_poly.type
_entity_poly.pdbx_seq_one_letter_code
_entity_poly.pdbx_strand_id
1 'polypeptide(L)'
;MDEVLAVFSGCTEDEWEDTVLRLSGRRTGLFRCPCCGCYTLEEGSGKYDICEVCGWEDDPEQLRDLDLAGGANDVSLNEARENYLRMGASCEADLDNVRPPTEEELSGITAD
;
A
#
# COMPACT_ATOMS: atom_id res chain seq x y z
N MET A 1 18.00 26.78 -10.10
CA MET A 1 19.05 26.01 -9.40
C MET A 1 19.59 26.82 -8.23
N ASP A 2 19.92 28.09 -8.43
CA ASP A 2 20.38 29.00 -7.37
C ASP A 2 19.35 29.22 -6.24
N GLU A 3 18.04 29.25 -6.52
CA GLU A 3 17.01 29.34 -5.47
C GLU A 3 16.95 28.11 -4.58
N VAL A 4 17.07 26.91 -5.16
CA VAL A 4 17.04 25.65 -4.42
C VAL A 4 18.30 25.54 -3.54
N LEU A 5 19.46 25.90 -4.09
CA LEU A 5 20.72 25.96 -3.34
C LEU A 5 20.69 27.00 -2.21
N ALA A 6 20.04 28.15 -2.42
CA ALA A 6 19.88 29.17 -1.39
C ALA A 6 19.02 28.65 -0.21
N VAL A 7 17.94 27.92 -0.49
CA VAL A 7 17.10 27.27 0.53
C VAL A 7 17.90 26.25 1.34
N PHE A 8 18.67 25.38 0.67
CA PHE A 8 19.48 24.37 1.37
C PHE A 8 20.66 24.98 2.14
N SER A 9 21.27 26.08 1.64
CA SER A 9 22.43 26.71 2.27
C SER A 9 22.12 27.40 3.62
N GLY A 10 20.85 27.69 3.89
CA GLY A 10 20.38 28.30 5.14
C GLY A 10 19.86 27.31 6.17
N CYS A 11 19.73 26.03 5.81
CA CYS A 11 19.21 25.00 6.70
C CYS A 11 20.29 24.57 7.69
N THR A 12 20.02 24.76 8.97
CA THR A 12 20.87 24.27 10.05
C THR A 12 20.70 22.75 10.25
N GLU A 13 21.67 22.10 10.88
CA GLU A 13 21.57 20.67 11.19
C GLU A 13 20.33 20.37 12.04
N ASP A 14 20.01 21.22 13.03
CA ASP A 14 18.83 21.04 13.89
C ASP A 14 17.51 21.16 13.10
N GLU A 15 17.43 22.09 12.14
CA GLU A 15 16.26 22.22 11.25
C GLU A 15 16.13 21.02 10.30
N TRP A 16 17.26 20.47 9.84
CA TRP A 16 17.29 19.26 9.04
C TRP A 16 16.84 18.04 9.86
N GLU A 17 17.34 17.88 11.08
CA GLU A 17 16.97 16.78 11.97
C GLU A 17 15.48 16.82 12.34
N ASP A 18 14.92 17.98 12.69
CA ASP A 18 13.47 18.14 12.96
C ASP A 18 12.63 17.79 11.73
N THR A 19 13.05 18.26 10.56
CA THR A 19 12.39 17.95 9.29
C THR A 19 12.43 16.45 9.00
N VAL A 20 13.58 15.81 9.16
CA VAL A 20 13.73 14.35 9.00
C VAL A 20 12.84 13.61 10.00
N LEU A 21 12.76 14.04 11.26
CA LEU A 21 11.92 13.43 12.28
C LEU A 21 10.44 13.51 11.89
N ARG A 22 9.97 14.69 11.45
CA ARG A 22 8.60 14.91 10.98
C ARG A 22 8.29 14.06 9.74
N LEU A 23 9.19 14.00 8.77
CA LEU A 23 8.97 13.23 7.54
C LEU A 23 9.02 11.71 7.80
N SER A 24 9.86 11.25 8.72
CA SER A 24 10.04 9.82 9.01
C SER A 24 9.00 9.27 10.00
N GLY A 25 8.42 10.13 10.84
CA GLY A 25 7.41 9.78 11.85
C GLY A 25 5.98 9.65 11.31
N ARG A 26 5.70 10.17 10.12
CA ARG A 26 4.33 10.21 9.54
C ARG A 26 3.95 8.96 8.75
N ARG A 27 4.52 7.79 9.01
CA ARG A 27 4.16 6.57 8.26
C ARG A 27 3.00 5.86 8.95
N THR A 28 2.04 5.33 8.19
CA THR A 28 0.88 4.60 8.73
C THR A 28 1.26 3.36 9.51
N GLY A 29 2.46 2.81 9.29
CA GLY A 29 2.91 1.54 9.87
C GLY A 29 2.30 0.32 9.18
N LEU A 30 1.36 0.52 8.28
CA LEU A 30 0.73 -0.52 7.46
C LEU A 30 1.67 -0.96 6.33
N PHE A 31 1.38 -2.13 5.78
CA PHE A 31 2.09 -2.73 4.65
C PHE A 31 1.23 -2.66 3.39
N ARG A 32 1.91 -2.65 2.23
CA ARG A 32 1.24 -2.59 0.93
C ARG A 32 0.60 -3.91 0.58
N CYS A 33 -0.66 -3.86 0.16
CA CYS A 33 -1.33 -4.97 -0.50
C CYS A 33 -0.58 -5.34 -1.79
N PRO A 34 -0.28 -6.63 -2.03
CA PRO A 34 0.44 -7.07 -3.24
C PRO A 34 -0.41 -6.96 -4.52
N CYS A 35 -1.74 -6.85 -4.37
CA CYS A 35 -2.69 -6.67 -5.47
C CYS A 35 -2.82 -5.20 -5.87
N CYS A 36 -3.35 -4.33 -5.01
CA CYS A 36 -3.66 -2.94 -5.36
C CYS A 36 -2.54 -1.93 -5.02
N GLY A 37 -1.56 -2.32 -4.21
CA GLY A 37 -0.46 -1.44 -3.77
C GLY A 37 -0.80 -0.48 -2.62
N CYS A 38 -2.05 -0.42 -2.16
CA CYS A 38 -2.46 0.43 -1.05
C CYS A 38 -1.95 -0.10 0.30
N TYR A 39 -1.65 0.81 1.23
CA TYR A 39 -1.19 0.52 2.58
C TYR A 39 -2.36 0.14 3.50
N THR A 40 -2.75 -1.12 3.50
CA THR A 40 -3.93 -1.62 4.25
C THR A 40 -3.65 -2.83 5.14
N LEU A 41 -2.49 -3.48 5.00
CA LEU A 41 -2.19 -4.71 5.74
C LEU A 41 -1.51 -4.38 7.06
N GLU A 42 -1.90 -5.02 8.15
CA GLU A 42 -1.38 -4.74 9.50
C GLU A 42 -0.16 -5.61 9.82
N GLU A 43 -0.21 -6.89 9.46
CA GLU A 43 0.78 -7.87 9.90
C GLU A 43 1.95 -8.09 8.90
N GLY A 44 1.86 -7.45 7.73
CA GLY A 44 2.81 -7.59 6.65
C GLY A 44 2.52 -8.77 5.73
N SER A 45 3.45 -9.05 4.81
CA SER A 45 3.20 -9.99 3.72
C SER A 45 3.03 -11.45 4.17
N GLY A 46 2.03 -12.13 3.62
CA GLY A 46 1.74 -13.55 3.81
C GLY A 46 1.03 -13.85 5.12
N LYS A 47 0.15 -12.96 5.58
CA LYS A 47 -0.51 -13.03 6.90
C LYS A 47 -2.02 -13.20 6.85
N TYR A 48 -2.59 -13.41 5.65
CA TYR A 48 -4.03 -13.58 5.45
C TYR A 48 -4.86 -12.34 5.84
N ASP A 49 -4.22 -11.17 5.93
CA ASP A 49 -4.93 -9.89 6.04
C ASP A 49 -5.74 -9.65 4.76
N ILE A 50 -6.98 -9.19 4.92
CA ILE A 50 -7.86 -8.85 3.79
C ILE A 50 -7.74 -7.36 3.50
N CYS A 51 -7.40 -7.01 2.27
CA CYS A 51 -7.32 -5.62 1.84
C CYS A 51 -8.72 -5.02 1.63
N GLU A 52 -9.15 -4.06 2.45
CA GLU A 52 -10.46 -3.39 2.30
C GLU A 52 -10.61 -2.61 0.97
N VAL A 53 -9.49 -2.30 0.29
CA VAL A 53 -9.51 -1.56 -0.97
C VAL A 53 -9.79 -2.45 -2.17
N CYS A 54 -9.28 -3.68 -2.19
CA CYS A 54 -9.41 -4.55 -3.36
C CYS A 54 -9.99 -5.93 -3.06
N GLY A 55 -10.08 -6.37 -1.81
CA GLY A 55 -10.62 -7.67 -1.43
C GLY A 55 -9.58 -8.79 -1.34
N TRP A 56 -8.34 -8.57 -1.81
CA TRP A 56 -7.29 -9.58 -1.79
C TRP A 56 -6.96 -10.02 -0.35
N GLU A 57 -7.02 -11.32 -0.09
CA GLU A 57 -6.52 -11.96 1.14
C GLU A 57 -5.04 -12.31 0.96
N ASP A 58 -4.18 -11.85 1.86
CA ASP A 58 -2.72 -11.90 1.70
C ASP A 58 -2.10 -13.28 1.96
N ASP A 59 -2.39 -14.21 1.04
CA ASP A 59 -2.02 -15.62 1.09
C ASP A 59 -0.51 -15.86 0.80
N PRO A 60 0.26 -16.47 1.71
CA PRO A 60 1.69 -16.73 1.54
C PRO A 60 2.02 -17.76 0.45
N GLU A 61 1.14 -18.71 0.14
CA GLU A 61 1.31 -19.64 -0.99
C GLU A 61 1.18 -18.91 -2.32
N GLN A 62 0.15 -18.06 -2.46
CA GLN A 62 -0.09 -17.26 -3.68
C GLN A 62 0.92 -16.11 -3.84
N LEU A 63 1.59 -15.70 -2.75
CA LEU A 63 2.77 -14.83 -2.82
C LEU A 63 4.03 -15.57 -3.32
N ARG A 64 4.14 -16.87 -3.06
CA ARG A 64 5.26 -17.69 -3.53
C ARG A 64 5.12 -18.11 -5.00
N ASP A 65 3.89 -18.32 -5.45
CA ASP A 65 3.54 -18.59 -6.83
C ASP A 65 2.42 -17.65 -7.29
N LEU A 66 2.80 -16.61 -8.05
CA LEU A 66 1.91 -15.51 -8.43
C LEU A 66 0.80 -15.92 -9.41
N ASP A 67 0.95 -17.08 -10.05
CA ASP A 67 -0.02 -17.67 -10.98
C ASP A 67 -0.84 -18.79 -10.31
N LEU A 68 -0.60 -19.08 -9.02
CA LEU A 68 -1.39 -20.03 -8.25
C LEU A 68 -2.77 -19.43 -7.94
N ALA A 69 -3.81 -20.04 -8.50
CA ALA A 69 -5.21 -19.79 -8.18
C ALA A 69 -5.77 -20.85 -7.21
N GLY A 70 -6.87 -20.53 -6.52
CA GLY A 70 -7.55 -21.46 -5.61
C GLY A 70 -6.88 -21.68 -4.25
N GLY A 71 -6.15 -20.66 -3.77
CA GLY A 71 -5.67 -20.57 -2.38
C GLY A 71 -6.74 -19.97 -1.48
N ALA A 72 -6.38 -19.01 -0.64
CA ALA A 72 -7.37 -18.15 0.03
C ALA A 72 -8.19 -17.35 -0.99
N ASN A 73 -7.60 -17.04 -2.15
CA ASN A 73 -8.28 -16.36 -3.25
C ASN A 73 -8.58 -17.34 -4.39
N ASP A 74 -9.79 -17.21 -4.98
CA ASP A 74 -10.20 -18.01 -6.14
C ASP A 74 -9.33 -17.77 -7.38
N VAL A 75 -8.84 -16.53 -7.54
CA VAL A 75 -7.96 -16.11 -8.65
C VAL A 75 -6.49 -16.04 -8.20
N SER A 76 -5.57 -16.09 -9.16
CA SER A 76 -4.16 -15.84 -8.91
C SER A 76 -3.87 -14.37 -8.60
N LEU A 77 -2.70 -14.06 -8.03
CA LEU A 77 -2.31 -12.68 -7.72
C LEU A 77 -2.12 -11.85 -9.00
N ASN A 78 -1.65 -12.45 -10.10
CA ASN A 78 -1.57 -11.76 -11.38
C ASN A 78 -2.95 -11.42 -11.94
N GLU A 79 -3.90 -12.36 -11.91
CA GLU A 79 -5.29 -12.09 -12.30
C GLU A 79 -5.95 -11.04 -11.39
N ALA A 80 -5.70 -11.09 -10.08
CA ALA A 80 -6.21 -10.11 -9.13
C ALA A 80 -5.74 -8.69 -9.44
N ARG A 81 -4.47 -8.52 -9.83
CA ARG A 81 -3.93 -7.21 -10.27
C ARG A 81 -4.62 -6.70 -11.53
N GLU A 82 -4.83 -7.57 -12.52
CA GLU A 82 -5.55 -7.21 -13.75
C GLU A 82 -7.00 -6.83 -13.46
N ASN A 83 -7.66 -7.61 -12.60
CA ASN A 83 -9.00 -7.35 -12.11
C ASN A 83 -9.09 -6.00 -11.40
N TYR A 84 -8.17 -5.69 -10.49
CA TYR A 84 -8.19 -4.41 -9.78
C TYR A 84 -8.06 -3.23 -10.75
N LEU A 85 -7.17 -3.33 -11.75
CA LEU A 85 -7.04 -2.29 -12.78
C LEU A 85 -8.31 -2.12 -13.63
N ARG A 86 -9.08 -3.20 -13.83
CA ARG A 86 -10.30 -3.20 -14.65
C ARG A 86 -11.54 -2.73 -13.89
N MET A 87 -11.69 -3.16 -12.64
CA MET A 87 -12.95 -3.02 -11.88
C MET A 87 -12.80 -2.55 -10.43
N GLY A 88 -11.57 -2.37 -9.92
CA GLY A 88 -11.34 -1.90 -8.56
C GLY A 88 -11.43 -2.99 -7.47
N ALA A 89 -11.52 -4.27 -7.85
CA ALA A 89 -11.52 -5.41 -6.93
C ALA A 89 -10.60 -6.53 -7.45
N SER A 90 -10.08 -7.38 -6.57
CA SER A 90 -9.26 -8.56 -6.90
C SER A 90 -10.08 -9.63 -7.61
N CYS A 91 -11.35 -9.80 -7.25
CA CYS A 91 -12.27 -10.68 -7.96
C CYS A 91 -13.68 -10.10 -8.02
N GLU A 92 -14.53 -10.67 -8.88
CA GLU A 92 -15.90 -10.17 -9.07
C GLU A 92 -16.77 -10.38 -7.83
N ALA A 93 -16.48 -11.41 -7.02
CA ALA A 93 -17.22 -11.68 -5.79
C ALA A 93 -17.00 -10.62 -4.70
N ASP A 94 -15.90 -9.87 -4.77
CA ASP A 94 -15.54 -8.86 -3.76
C ASP A 94 -16.13 -7.48 -4.06
N LEU A 95 -16.76 -7.27 -5.23
CA LEU A 95 -17.22 -5.95 -5.67
C LEU A 95 -18.13 -5.23 -4.66
N ASP A 96 -18.94 -5.97 -3.92
CA ASP A 96 -19.86 -5.42 -2.91
C ASP A 96 -19.18 -5.18 -1.55
N ASN A 97 -17.94 -5.64 -1.35
CA ASN A 97 -17.22 -5.61 -0.08
C ASN A 97 -15.99 -4.68 -0.09
N VAL A 98 -15.69 -4.04 -1.23
CA VAL A 98 -14.53 -3.16 -1.39
C VAL A 98 -14.92 -1.69 -1.37
N ARG A 99 -13.93 -0.82 -1.15
CA ARG A 99 -14.07 0.64 -1.19
C ARG A 99 -12.89 1.33 -1.87
N PRO A 100 -13.05 2.58 -2.35
CA PRO A 100 -11.90 3.39 -2.76
C PRO A 100 -10.89 3.57 -1.62
N PRO A 101 -9.59 3.71 -1.94
CA PRO A 101 -8.57 3.97 -0.93
C PRO A 101 -8.64 5.40 -0.39
N THR A 102 -8.23 5.58 0.85
CA THR A 102 -7.98 6.90 1.45
C THR A 102 -6.65 7.50 0.98
N GLU A 103 -6.42 8.78 1.25
CA GLU A 103 -5.13 9.44 0.95
C GLU A 103 -3.96 8.82 1.72
N GLU A 104 -4.20 8.36 2.95
CA GLU A 104 -3.18 7.71 3.78
C GLU A 104 -2.86 6.30 3.25
N GLU A 105 -3.87 5.55 2.79
CA GLU A 105 -3.68 4.24 2.17
C GLU A 105 -2.96 4.33 0.82
N LEU A 106 -3.16 5.43 0.08
CA LEU A 106 -2.44 5.69 -1.17
C LEU A 106 -1.00 6.11 -0.91
N SER A 107 -0.77 7.02 0.03
CA SER A 107 0.54 7.64 0.27
C SER A 107 1.43 6.86 1.24
N GLY A 108 0.83 6.05 2.11
CA GLY A 108 1.50 5.47 3.28
C GLY A 108 1.85 6.50 4.36
N ILE A 109 1.31 7.72 4.27
CA ILE A 109 1.60 8.85 5.15
C ILE A 109 0.34 9.27 5.90
N THR A 110 0.42 9.44 7.21
CA THR A 110 -0.71 9.90 8.05
C THR A 110 -0.96 11.40 7.88
N ALA A 111 -2.23 11.80 7.94
CA ALA A 111 -2.64 13.18 8.10
C ALA A 111 -2.25 13.70 9.50
N ASP A 112 -1.97 15.00 9.59
CA ASP A 112 -1.57 15.68 10.83
C ASP A 112 -2.74 15.90 11.80
#